data_AF-A0A4S4NIC0-F1
#
_entry.id   AF-A0A4S4NIC0-F1
#
_cell.length_a   1.000
_cell.length_b   1.000
_cell.length_c   1.000
_cell.angle_alpha   90.00
_cell.angle_beta   90.00
_cell.angle_gamma   90.00
#
_symmetry.space_group_name_H-M   'P 1'
#
loop_
_entity.id
_entity.type
_entity.pdbx_description
1 polymer ?
#
loop_
_entity_poly.entity_id
_entity_poly.type
_entity_poly.pdbx_seq_one_letter_code
_entity_poly.pdbx_strand_id
1 'polypeptide(L)'
;MSDTPRIRFSHFVEQFPELALPITLGEDTVRRISKETPPLPSRMVDQFLIPLEPTQVNEEFTEFIACLRLPEADNYVGIIYWRADLAQYHYTLVTLNPKTEEVIDRLILAGTSYDGAELTQTTAAITEALMIYQVSGQGQGGQKFDYQASASTARRFQVADSGKIIEL
;
A
#
# COMPACT_ATOMS: atom_id res chain seq x y z
N MET A 1 -30.30 -14.65 9.46
CA MET A 1 -29.38 -13.96 8.55
C MET A 1 -29.46 -12.49 8.89
N SER A 2 -28.48 -11.98 9.63
CA SER A 2 -28.46 -10.58 10.06
C SER A 2 -28.08 -9.74 8.83
N ASP A 3 -29.06 -9.07 8.24
CA ASP A 3 -28.87 -8.14 7.13
C ASP A 3 -27.98 -7.00 7.61
N THR A 4 -26.67 -7.16 7.38
CA THR A 4 -25.67 -6.23 7.89
C THR A 4 -25.51 -5.13 6.85
N PRO A 5 -25.79 -3.86 7.19
CA PRO A 5 -25.77 -2.79 6.21
C PRO A 5 -24.37 -2.60 5.61
N ARG A 6 -24.31 -2.54 4.28
CA ARG A 6 -23.08 -2.30 3.51
C ARG A 6 -22.53 -0.91 3.82
N ILE A 7 -21.23 -0.83 4.10
CA ILE A 7 -20.54 0.44 4.31
C ILE A 7 -20.42 1.16 2.97
N ARG A 8 -20.70 2.47 2.93
CA ARG A 8 -20.55 3.28 1.71
C ARG A 8 -19.07 3.45 1.38
N PHE A 9 -18.72 3.35 0.10
CA PHE A 9 -17.34 3.51 -0.36
C PHE A 9 -16.71 4.85 0.06
N SER A 10 -17.48 5.94 0.01
CA SER A 10 -16.98 7.26 0.45
C SER A 10 -16.51 7.26 1.91
N HIS A 11 -17.24 6.60 2.82
CA HIS A 11 -16.84 6.51 4.22
C HIS A 11 -15.56 5.70 4.41
N PHE A 12 -15.32 4.70 3.55
CA PHE A 12 -14.06 3.95 3.54
C PHE A 12 -12.91 4.83 3.06
N VAL A 13 -13.09 5.58 1.96
CA VAL A 13 -12.07 6.51 1.43
C VAL A 13 -11.74 7.61 2.44
N GLU A 14 -12.73 8.09 3.20
CA GLU A 14 -12.55 9.10 4.27
C GLU A 14 -11.67 8.62 5.43
N GLN A 15 -11.42 7.31 5.57
CA GLN A 15 -10.49 6.80 6.58
C GLN A 15 -9.02 7.06 6.21
N PHE A 16 -8.75 7.38 4.96
CA PHE A 16 -7.40 7.65 4.46
C PHE A 16 -7.12 9.14 4.53
N PRO A 17 -6.14 9.58 5.35
CA PRO A 17 -5.82 11.00 5.44
C PRO A 17 -5.26 11.51 4.11
N GLU A 18 -5.57 12.75 3.78
CA GLU A 18 -4.94 13.44 2.66
C GLU A 18 -3.63 14.05 3.15
N LEU A 19 -2.51 13.53 2.65
CA LEU A 19 -1.18 14.02 2.98
C LEU A 19 -0.59 14.75 1.79
N ALA A 20 0.13 15.85 2.07
CA ALA A 20 0.86 16.56 1.05
C ALA A 20 1.97 15.66 0.48
N LEU A 21 1.99 15.56 -0.84
CA LEU A 21 3.16 15.06 -1.58
C LEU A 21 4.24 16.16 -1.60
N PRO A 22 5.53 15.81 -1.65
CA PRO A 22 6.07 14.48 -1.83
C PRO A 22 6.15 13.69 -0.51
N ILE A 23 6.13 12.36 -0.60
CA ILE A 23 6.31 11.47 0.56
C ILE A 23 7.29 10.36 0.24
N THR A 24 8.07 9.97 1.25
CA THR A 24 8.90 8.75 1.20
C THR A 24 8.28 7.70 2.11
N LEU A 25 8.10 6.50 1.59
CA LEU A 25 7.61 5.31 2.27
C LEU A 25 8.79 4.38 2.54
N GLY A 26 9.05 4.16 3.83
CA GLY A 26 10.04 3.21 4.33
C GLY A 26 9.58 2.57 5.63
N GLU A 27 10.50 1.88 6.32
CA GLU A 27 10.20 1.13 7.55
C GLU A 27 9.65 2.03 8.67
N ASP A 28 10.20 3.23 8.85
CA ASP A 28 9.77 4.14 9.91
C ASP A 28 8.46 4.88 9.63
N THR A 29 7.99 4.86 8.38
CA THR A 29 6.82 5.65 7.98
C THR A 29 5.53 5.11 8.62
N VAL A 30 5.41 3.79 8.76
CA VAL A 30 4.21 3.15 9.32
C VAL A 30 4.12 3.44 10.80
N ARG A 31 5.24 3.47 11.53
CA ARG A 31 5.26 3.80 12.97
C ARG A 31 4.79 5.21 13.26
N ARG A 32 4.96 6.13 12.30
CA ARG A 32 4.46 7.50 12.41
C ARG A 32 2.97 7.55 12.06
N ILE A 33 2.58 6.96 10.94
CA ILE A 33 1.19 6.91 10.47
C ILE A 33 0.30 6.19 11.49
N SER A 34 0.70 5.02 12.00
CA SER A 34 -0.11 4.21 12.93
C SER A 34 -0.33 4.86 14.30
N LYS A 35 0.53 5.81 14.70
CA LYS A 35 0.31 6.61 15.92
C LYS A 35 -0.76 7.66 15.74
N GLU A 36 -0.97 8.12 14.51
CA GLU A 36 -1.82 9.26 14.17
C GLU A 36 -3.15 8.81 13.52
N THR A 37 -3.20 7.60 12.96
CA THR A 37 -4.38 7.04 12.30
C THR A 37 -5.10 6.02 13.20
N PRO A 38 -6.41 6.20 13.48
CA PRO A 38 -7.22 5.19 14.15
C PRO A 38 -7.21 3.86 13.38
N PRO A 39 -7.25 2.70 14.07
CA PRO A 39 -7.43 1.41 13.41
C PRO A 39 -8.70 1.38 12.57
N LEU A 40 -8.64 0.76 11.39
CA LEU A 40 -9.82 0.55 10.56
C LEU A 40 -10.79 -0.42 11.25
N PRO A 41 -12.11 -0.16 11.21
CA PRO A 41 -13.10 -1.14 11.63
C PRO A 41 -12.95 -2.44 10.84
N SER A 42 -13.02 -3.59 11.50
CA SER A 42 -12.86 -4.91 10.83
C SER A 42 -13.79 -5.06 9.62
N ARG A 43 -15.05 -4.62 9.74
CA ARG A 43 -15.99 -4.62 8.62
C ARG A 43 -15.53 -3.84 7.39
N MET A 44 -14.77 -2.76 7.55
CA MET A 44 -14.19 -2.05 6.41
C MET A 44 -13.05 -2.83 5.79
N VAL A 45 -12.22 -3.48 6.61
CA VAL A 45 -11.16 -4.38 6.14
C VAL A 45 -11.78 -5.53 5.33
N ASP A 46 -12.79 -6.20 5.88
CA ASP A 46 -13.47 -7.33 5.24
C ASP A 46 -14.15 -6.93 3.93
N GLN A 47 -14.82 -5.78 3.91
CA GLN A 47 -15.58 -5.33 2.75
C GLN A 47 -14.68 -4.75 1.65
N PHE A 48 -13.58 -4.08 2.00
CA PHE A 48 -12.82 -3.28 1.04
C PHE A 48 -11.35 -3.65 0.91
N LEU A 49 -10.62 -4.04 1.96
CA LEU A 49 -9.18 -4.28 1.83
C LEU A 49 -8.85 -5.73 1.46
N ILE A 50 -9.50 -6.70 2.09
CA ILE A 50 -9.30 -8.13 1.77
C ILE A 50 -9.59 -8.41 0.28
N PRO A 51 -10.67 -7.90 -0.33
CA PRO A 51 -10.95 -8.11 -1.75
C PRO A 51 -9.93 -7.48 -2.72
N LEU A 52 -9.09 -6.53 -2.25
CA LEU A 52 -8.03 -5.91 -3.07
C LEU A 52 -6.75 -6.75 -3.09
N GLU A 53 -6.64 -7.73 -2.21
CA GLU A 53 -5.47 -8.59 -2.14
C GLU A 53 -5.55 -9.69 -3.20
N PRO A 54 -4.49 -9.87 -4.02
CA PRO A 54 -4.47 -10.90 -5.06
C PRO A 54 -4.34 -12.32 -4.49
N THR A 55 -3.99 -12.43 -3.20
CA THR A 55 -3.77 -13.68 -2.49
C THR A 55 -4.69 -13.77 -1.30
N GLN A 56 -4.98 -15.01 -0.87
CA GLN A 56 -5.73 -15.23 0.36
C GLN A 56 -5.03 -14.54 1.54
N VAL A 57 -5.80 -13.77 2.30
CA VAL A 57 -5.35 -13.08 3.50
C VAL A 57 -5.63 -13.97 4.70
N ASN A 58 -4.66 -14.10 5.60
CA ASN A 58 -4.90 -14.73 6.90
C ASN A 58 -5.35 -13.68 7.89
N GLU A 59 -6.66 -13.55 8.08
CA GLU A 59 -7.27 -12.51 8.92
C GLU A 59 -6.78 -12.51 10.37
N GLU A 60 -6.33 -13.66 10.91
CA GLU A 60 -5.82 -13.77 12.28
C GLU A 60 -4.42 -13.17 12.46
N PHE A 61 -3.63 -13.13 11.39
CA PHE A 61 -2.24 -12.65 11.42
C PHE A 61 -2.00 -11.45 10.50
N THR A 62 -3.05 -10.92 9.87
CA THR A 62 -2.93 -9.78 8.96
C THR A 62 -3.48 -8.51 9.59
N GLU A 63 -2.64 -7.48 9.64
CA GLU A 63 -3.04 -6.13 10.03
C GLU A 63 -3.07 -5.20 8.82
N PHE A 64 -4.07 -4.32 8.77
CA PHE A 64 -4.20 -3.29 7.76
C PHE A 64 -4.27 -1.90 8.40
N ILE A 65 -3.52 -0.95 7.82
CA ILE A 65 -3.50 0.44 8.27
C ILE A 65 -3.76 1.35 7.07
N ALA A 66 -4.82 2.17 7.15
CA ALA A 66 -5.07 3.22 6.16
C ALA A 66 -3.96 4.28 6.26
N CYS A 67 -3.12 4.39 5.23
CA CYS A 67 -1.95 5.27 5.31
C CYS A 67 -2.26 6.66 4.80
N LEU A 68 -2.68 6.77 3.54
CA LEU A 68 -3.08 8.03 2.93
C LEU A 68 -3.87 7.80 1.64
N ARG A 69 -4.55 8.84 1.16
CA ARG A 69 -5.11 8.89 -0.19
C ARG A 69 -4.29 9.85 -1.06
N LEU A 70 -4.19 9.53 -2.36
CA LEU A 70 -3.60 10.43 -3.35
C LEU A 70 -4.48 11.69 -3.49
N PRO A 71 -3.92 12.81 -4.02
CA PRO A 71 -4.69 14.00 -4.35
C PRO A 71 -5.92 13.69 -5.20
N GLU A 72 -6.95 14.54 -5.09
CA GLU A 72 -8.20 14.36 -5.83
C GLU A 72 -7.97 14.26 -7.35
N ALA A 73 -8.66 13.31 -7.97
CA ALA A 73 -8.65 13.07 -9.41
C ALA A 73 -10.06 12.71 -9.88
N ASP A 74 -10.41 13.11 -11.10
CA ASP A 74 -11.77 12.92 -11.63
C ASP A 74 -12.11 11.45 -11.95
N ASN A 75 -11.10 10.68 -12.39
CA ASN A 75 -11.32 9.36 -12.96
C ASN A 75 -10.99 8.20 -12.01
N TYR A 76 -10.31 8.47 -10.90
CA TYR A 76 -9.91 7.44 -9.95
C TYR A 76 -9.80 7.99 -8.53
N VAL A 77 -9.89 7.09 -7.55
CA VAL A 77 -9.46 7.33 -6.17
C VAL A 77 -8.22 6.50 -5.92
N GLY A 78 -7.12 7.12 -5.52
CA GLY A 78 -5.89 6.44 -5.14
C GLY A 78 -5.80 6.31 -3.62
N ILE A 79 -5.66 5.09 -3.12
CA ILE A 79 -5.44 4.83 -1.69
C ILE A 79 -4.14 4.07 -1.49
N ILE A 80 -3.45 4.39 -0.41
CA ILE A 80 -2.28 3.67 0.07
C ILE A 80 -2.63 3.10 1.44
N TYR A 81 -2.53 1.79 1.59
CA TYR A 81 -2.61 1.12 2.88
C TYR A 81 -1.32 0.34 3.13
N TRP A 82 -1.04 0.13 4.41
CA TRP A 82 0.01 -0.78 4.86
C TRP A 82 -0.62 -2.10 5.29
N ARG A 83 -0.01 -3.20 4.89
CA ARG A 83 -0.40 -4.57 5.23
C ARG A 83 0.77 -5.25 5.93
N ALA A 84 0.53 -5.78 7.12
CA ALA A 84 1.44 -6.67 7.83
C ALA A 84 0.90 -8.09 7.79
N ASP A 85 1.68 -9.02 7.29
CA ASP A 85 1.47 -10.46 7.36
C ASP A 85 2.78 -11.09 7.91
N LEU A 86 2.82 -12.41 8.05
CA LEU A 86 3.96 -13.15 8.56
C LEU A 86 5.20 -12.93 7.66
N ALA A 87 6.17 -12.16 8.16
CA ALA A 87 7.40 -11.78 7.47
C ALA A 87 7.19 -11.03 6.13
N GLN A 88 6.02 -10.43 5.93
CA GLN A 88 5.66 -9.68 4.73
C GLN A 88 4.98 -8.37 5.16
N TYR A 89 5.60 -7.24 4.85
CA TYR A 89 5.13 -5.92 5.30
C TYR A 89 5.14 -4.97 4.12
N HIS A 90 3.99 -4.54 3.62
CA HIS A 90 3.91 -3.78 2.36
C HIS A 90 3.06 -2.54 2.47
N TYR A 91 3.53 -1.45 1.87
CA TYR A 91 2.65 -0.38 1.41
C TYR A 91 2.17 -0.73 0.01
N THR A 92 0.87 -0.67 -0.18
CA THR A 92 0.23 -0.96 -1.46
C THR A 92 -0.56 0.26 -1.90
N LEU A 93 -0.29 0.74 -3.11
CA LEU A 93 -1.16 1.67 -3.84
C LEU A 93 -2.21 0.87 -4.60
N VAL A 94 -3.47 1.27 -4.44
CA VAL A 94 -4.56 0.83 -5.30
C VAL A 94 -5.26 2.05 -5.87
N THR A 95 -5.55 2.02 -7.17
CA THR A 95 -6.42 2.99 -7.83
C THR A 95 -7.77 2.35 -8.13
N LEU A 96 -8.84 3.03 -7.78
CA LEU A 96 -10.21 2.52 -7.84
C LEU A 96 -11.09 3.44 -8.67
N ASN A 97 -12.04 2.87 -9.41
CA ASN A 97 -13.07 3.67 -10.08
C ASN A 97 -14.06 4.20 -9.03
N PRO A 98 -14.24 5.53 -8.87
CA PRO A 98 -15.10 6.08 -7.82
C PRO A 98 -16.59 5.74 -8.00
N LYS A 99 -17.00 5.33 -9.20
CA LYS A 99 -18.40 4.99 -9.52
C LYS A 99 -18.69 3.51 -9.42
N THR A 100 -17.77 2.65 -9.86
CA THR A 100 -17.97 1.19 -9.87
C THR A 100 -17.33 0.49 -8.68
N GLU A 101 -16.45 1.17 -7.92
CA GLU A 101 -15.64 0.60 -6.83
C GLU A 101 -14.63 -0.47 -7.32
N GLU A 102 -14.48 -0.67 -8.63
CA GLU A 102 -13.58 -1.66 -9.21
C GLU A 102 -12.12 -1.18 -9.22
N VAL A 103 -11.20 -2.14 -9.07
CA VAL A 103 -9.76 -1.90 -9.17
C VAL A 103 -9.39 -1.52 -10.60
N ILE A 104 -8.78 -0.35 -10.74
CA ILE A 104 -8.14 0.10 -11.98
C ILE A 104 -6.73 -0.48 -12.05
N ASP A 105 -5.95 -0.33 -10.98
CA ASP A 105 -4.58 -0.80 -10.89
C ASP A 105 -4.08 -0.97 -9.45
N ARG A 106 -2.99 -1.70 -9.28
CA ARG A 106 -2.39 -2.01 -7.96
C ARG A 106 -0.87 -2.14 -8.06
N LEU A 107 -0.15 -1.51 -7.14
CA LEU A 107 1.31 -1.60 -7.03
C LEU A 107 1.74 -1.72 -5.56
N ILE A 108 2.60 -2.70 -5.24
CA ILE A 108 3.34 -2.70 -3.98
C ILE A 108 4.42 -1.63 -4.09
N LEU A 109 4.34 -0.59 -3.26
CA LEU A 109 5.22 0.58 -3.29
C LEU A 109 6.53 0.36 -2.53
N ALA A 110 6.44 -0.17 -1.31
CA ALA A 110 7.57 -0.27 -0.41
C ALA A 110 7.27 -1.36 0.62
N GLY A 111 8.30 -1.82 1.32
CA GLY A 111 8.13 -2.83 2.34
C GLY A 111 9.23 -3.86 2.41
N THR A 112 8.96 -4.91 3.17
CA THR A 112 9.86 -6.04 3.38
C THR A 112 9.16 -7.33 2.96
N SER A 113 9.89 -8.18 2.24
CA SER A 113 9.46 -9.52 1.84
C SER A 113 10.54 -10.53 2.17
N TYR A 114 10.13 -11.68 2.71
CA TYR A 114 11.00 -12.84 2.91
C TYR A 114 10.43 -14.07 2.20
N ASP A 115 11.21 -14.67 1.31
CA ASP A 115 10.78 -15.83 0.52
C ASP A 115 11.24 -17.19 1.11
N GLY A 116 11.86 -17.17 2.29
CA GLY A 116 12.46 -18.36 2.90
C GLY A 116 13.98 -18.42 2.78
N ALA A 117 14.58 -17.63 1.89
CA ALA A 117 16.03 -17.53 1.72
C ALA A 117 16.53 -16.08 1.77
N GLU A 118 15.86 -15.19 1.04
CA GLU A 118 16.27 -13.80 0.86
C GLU A 118 15.28 -12.83 1.50
N LEU A 119 15.83 -11.80 2.16
CA LEU A 119 15.07 -10.65 2.61
C LEU A 119 15.20 -9.56 1.56
N THR A 120 14.08 -9.13 0.99
CA THR A 120 14.01 -7.98 0.07
C THR A 120 13.40 -6.80 0.81
N GLN A 121 14.10 -5.68 0.84
CA GLN A 121 13.58 -4.42 1.35
C GLN A 121 13.44 -3.41 0.21
N THR A 122 12.28 -2.78 0.12
CA THR A 122 11.96 -1.75 -0.88
C THR A 122 11.56 -0.47 -0.18
N THR A 123 12.11 0.65 -0.65
CA THR A 123 11.66 1.99 -0.29
C THR A 123 11.07 2.65 -1.53
N ALA A 124 10.13 3.57 -1.33
CA ALA A 124 9.58 4.35 -2.42
C ALA A 124 9.44 5.83 -2.09
N ALA A 125 9.68 6.69 -3.06
CA ALA A 125 9.33 8.10 -3.01
C ALA A 125 8.22 8.39 -4.03
N ILE A 126 7.18 9.12 -3.60
CA ILE A 126 6.10 9.60 -4.45
C ILE A 126 6.21 11.12 -4.53
N THR A 127 6.30 11.65 -5.74
CA THR A 127 6.40 13.09 -6.01
C THR A 127 5.03 13.74 -6.18
N GLU A 128 4.98 15.06 -6.17
CA GLU A 128 3.80 15.88 -6.43
C GLU A 128 3.18 15.61 -7.81
N ALA A 129 4.01 15.22 -8.78
CA ALA A 129 3.58 14.83 -10.13
C ALA A 129 3.16 13.36 -10.23
N LEU A 130 2.93 12.68 -9.10
CA LEU A 130 2.55 11.27 -9.01
C LEU A 130 3.54 10.30 -9.69
N MET A 131 4.80 10.71 -9.79
CA MET A 131 5.90 9.83 -10.13
C MET A 131 6.33 9.05 -8.89
N ILE A 132 6.51 7.74 -9.05
CA ILE A 132 6.92 6.81 -8.00
C ILE A 132 8.31 6.30 -8.34
N TYR A 133 9.24 6.42 -7.40
CA TYR A 133 10.60 5.91 -7.51
C TYR A 133 10.79 4.82 -6.47
N GLN A 134 10.99 3.58 -6.90
CA GLN A 134 11.27 2.45 -6.01
C GLN A 134 12.75 2.12 -6.02
N VAL A 135 13.32 1.85 -4.85
CA VAL A 135 14.64 1.27 -4.70
C VAL A 135 14.53 0.05 -3.80
N SER A 136 14.92 -1.10 -4.33
CA SER A 136 14.93 -2.38 -3.64
C SER A 136 16.36 -2.86 -3.41
N GLY A 137 16.62 -3.49 -2.27
CA GLY A 137 17.86 -4.21 -1.98
C GLY A 137 17.56 -5.57 -1.37
N GLN A 138 18.48 -6.51 -1.56
CA GLN A 138 18.37 -7.88 -1.04
C GLN A 138 19.51 -8.17 -0.06
N GLY A 139 19.25 -9.07 0.89
CA GLY A 139 20.23 -9.59 1.84
C GLY A 139 19.83 -10.97 2.36
N GLN A 140 20.79 -11.71 2.92
CA GLN A 140 20.51 -13.05 3.48
C GLN A 140 19.74 -12.95 4.80
N GLY A 141 18.73 -13.81 5.00
CA GLY A 141 17.97 -13.88 6.23
C GLY A 141 18.78 -14.50 7.39
N GLY A 142 18.70 -13.91 8.59
CA GLY A 142 19.16 -14.57 9.83
C GLY A 142 19.95 -13.69 10.81
N GLN A 143 20.75 -12.73 10.34
CA GLN A 143 21.48 -11.79 11.20
C GLN A 143 21.71 -10.49 10.45
N LYS A 144 21.08 -9.40 10.90
CA LYS A 144 21.27 -7.99 10.50
C LYS A 144 21.32 -7.78 8.97
N PHE A 145 20.25 -7.21 8.39
CA PHE A 145 20.16 -6.93 6.94
C PHE A 145 21.46 -6.32 6.41
N ASP A 146 22.23 -7.13 5.67
CA ASP A 146 23.47 -6.72 5.03
C ASP A 146 23.11 -6.29 3.62
N TYR A 147 22.85 -4.99 3.46
CA TYR A 147 22.44 -4.39 2.20
C TYR A 147 23.52 -4.63 1.14
N GLN A 148 23.21 -5.48 0.15
CA GLN A 148 24.10 -5.69 -0.98
C GLN A 148 23.76 -4.70 -2.09
N ALA A 149 24.53 -3.61 -2.18
CA ALA A 149 24.35 -2.57 -3.22
C ALA A 149 24.40 -3.15 -4.65
N SER A 150 25.18 -4.21 -4.86
CA SER A 150 25.26 -4.93 -6.13
C SER A 150 23.98 -5.66 -6.54
N ALA A 151 23.07 -5.91 -5.59
CA ALA A 151 21.76 -6.52 -5.83
C ALA A 151 20.62 -5.47 -5.80
N SER A 152 20.94 -4.18 -5.85
CA SER A 152 19.93 -3.14 -5.81
C SER A 152 19.23 -2.96 -7.16
N THR A 153 17.90 -2.84 -7.13
CA THR A 153 17.08 -2.57 -8.31
C THR A 153 16.34 -1.25 -8.12
N ALA A 154 16.31 -0.41 -9.16
CA ALA A 154 15.54 0.81 -9.18
C ALA A 154 14.44 0.74 -10.25
N ARG A 155 13.22 1.11 -9.90
CA ARG A 155 12.06 1.13 -10.82
C ARG A 155 11.36 2.47 -10.73
N ARG A 156 10.73 2.88 -11.83
CA ARG A 156 10.02 4.15 -11.94
C ARG A 156 8.63 3.91 -12.47
N PHE A 157 7.66 4.58 -11.89
CA PHE A 157 6.27 4.52 -12.33
C PHE A 157 5.65 5.90 -12.35
N GLN A 158 4.54 6.00 -13.07
CA GLN A 158 3.66 7.15 -13.05
C GLN A 158 2.22 6.68 -12.91
N VAL A 159 1.45 7.34 -12.03
CA VAL A 159 -0.01 7.20 -12.03
C VAL A 159 -0.56 8.14 -13.11
N ALA A 160 -1.16 7.57 -14.16
CA ALA A 160 -1.79 8.33 -15.23
C ALA A 160 -3.15 8.91 -14.78
N ASP A 161 -3.68 9.89 -15.53
CA ASP A 161 -4.99 10.49 -15.27
C ASP A 161 -6.15 9.47 -15.31
N SER A 162 -5.95 8.32 -15.93
CA SER A 162 -6.91 7.21 -15.95
C SER A 162 -6.86 6.33 -14.69
N GLY A 163 -5.93 6.60 -13.77
CA GLY A 163 -5.63 5.75 -12.61
C GLY A 163 -4.73 4.55 -12.92
N LYS A 164 -4.30 4.35 -14.18
CA LYS A 164 -3.36 3.27 -14.53
C LYS A 164 -1.96 3.58 -14.03
N ILE A 165 -1.25 2.57 -13.55
CA ILE A 165 0.13 2.69 -13.06
C ILE A 165 1.05 2.18 -14.16
N ILE A 166 1.84 3.07 -14.74
CA ILE A 166 2.70 2.78 -15.89
C ILE A 166 4.15 2.75 -15.42
N GLU A 167 4.84 1.64 -15.65
CA GLU A 167 6.29 1.55 -15.47
C GLU A 167 7.03 2.24 -16.63
N LEU A 168 8.08 2.99 -16.30
CA LEU A 168 8.81 3.87 -17.22
C LEU A 168 10.24 3.39 -17.52
#